data_AF-A0A699TRI1-F1
#
_entry.id   AF-A0A699TRI1-F1
#
_cell.length_a   1.000
_cell.length_b   1.000
_cell.length_c   1.000
_cell.angle_alpha   90.00
_cell.angle_beta   90.00
_cell.angle_gamma   90.00
#
_symmetry.space_group_name_H-M   'P 1'
#
loop_
_entity.id
_entity.type
_entity.pdbx_description
1 polymer ?
#
loop_
_entity_poly.entity_id
_entity_poly.type
_entity_poly.pdbx_seq_one_letter_code
_entity_poly.pdbx_strand_id
1 'polypeptide(L)'
;MEDEFYNLTVKGNDLKTYVRRFQELAVLCPTVVPNSEKIMKVFIGGLPRSIEGNVTALKPQTLEEAITITQRLMDQVIKHNSMQGINDHKRKFDDRRTFTNNKNYHNNRNNNNSNNDHHQQQNRRQEIVKAYAATPTENH
;
A
#
# COMPACT_ATOMS: atom_id res chain seq x y z
N MET A 1 42.68 0.86 -0.60
CA MET A 1 41.89 -0.38 -0.62
C MET A 1 40.99 -0.45 0.60
N GLU A 2 41.52 -0.21 1.81
CA GLU A 2 40.71 -0.18 3.04
C GLU A 2 39.63 0.91 3.01
N ASP A 3 40.01 2.14 2.65
CA ASP A 3 39.03 3.25 2.52
C ASP A 3 37.94 2.95 1.48
N GLU A 4 38.28 2.28 0.39
CA GLU A 4 37.31 1.89 -0.64
C GLU A 4 36.34 0.84 -0.11
N PHE A 5 36.81 -0.09 0.72
CA PHE A 5 35.98 -1.11 1.35
C PHE A 5 34.95 -0.50 2.31
N TYR A 6 35.36 0.46 3.16
CA TYR A 6 34.46 1.11 4.10
C TYR A 6 33.46 2.07 3.43
N ASN A 7 33.81 2.63 2.27
CA ASN A 7 32.95 3.53 1.51
C ASN A 7 32.15 2.81 0.41
N LEU A 8 32.20 1.47 0.36
CA LEU A 8 31.49 0.70 -0.64
C LEU A 8 29.98 0.77 -0.39
N THR A 9 29.23 1.17 -1.41
CA THR A 9 27.77 1.31 -1.34
C THR A 9 27.09 0.68 -2.56
N VAL A 10 25.89 0.17 -2.38
CA VAL A 10 25.06 -0.34 -3.48
C VAL A 10 24.65 0.83 -4.38
N LYS A 11 24.89 0.69 -5.68
CA LYS A 11 24.46 1.66 -6.69
C LYS A 11 23.18 1.19 -7.38
N GLY A 12 22.12 1.99 -7.28
CA GLY A 12 20.81 1.65 -7.83
C GLY A 12 20.28 0.35 -7.22
N ASN A 13 19.91 -0.60 -8.07
CA ASN A 13 19.44 -1.94 -7.67
C ASN A 13 20.44 -3.06 -8.00
N ASP A 14 21.72 -2.72 -8.24
CA ASP A 14 22.73 -3.70 -8.66
C ASP A 14 23.46 -4.32 -7.46
N LEU A 15 22.75 -5.22 -6.77
CA LEU A 15 23.32 -5.97 -5.64
C LEU A 15 24.46 -6.88 -6.09
N LYS A 16 24.36 -7.46 -7.30
CA LYS A 16 25.33 -8.44 -7.81
C LYS A 16 26.71 -7.81 -7.97
N THR A 17 26.78 -6.62 -8.54
CA THR A 17 28.04 -5.88 -8.68
C THR A 17 28.60 -5.48 -7.32
N TYR A 18 27.75 -5.04 -6.39
CA TYR A 18 28.15 -4.71 -5.02
C TYR A 18 28.78 -5.92 -4.30
N VAL A 19 28.09 -7.07 -4.28
CA VAL A 19 28.58 -8.29 -3.62
C VAL A 19 29.92 -8.74 -4.21
N ARG A 20 30.05 -8.72 -5.54
CA ARG A 20 31.29 -9.08 -6.21
C ARG A 20 32.45 -8.17 -5.78
N ARG A 21 32.25 -6.84 -5.80
CA ARG A 21 33.27 -5.88 -5.39
C ARG A 21 33.62 -6.00 -3.90
N PHE A 22 32.62 -6.23 -3.06
CA PHE A 22 32.79 -6.46 -1.63
C PHE A 22 33.69 -7.69 -1.37
N GLN A 23 33.44 -8.79 -2.07
CA GLN A 23 34.27 -10.01 -1.96
C GLN A 23 35.69 -9.80 -2.50
N GLU A 24 35.85 -9.12 -3.63
CA GLU A 24 37.17 -8.77 -4.18
C GLU A 24 37.99 -7.95 -3.17
N LEU A 25 37.39 -6.90 -2.58
CA LEU A 25 38.05 -6.06 -1.58
C LEU A 25 38.33 -6.80 -0.27
N ALA A 26 37.43 -7.67 0.17
CA ALA A 26 37.63 -8.49 1.37
C ALA A 26 38.83 -9.44 1.24
N VAL A 27 39.06 -10.00 0.05
CA VAL A 27 40.22 -10.86 -0.25
C VAL A 27 41.51 -10.04 -0.32
N LEU A 28 41.46 -8.82 -0.86
CA LEU A 28 42.63 -7.93 -0.97
C LEU A 28 43.05 -7.32 0.37
N CYS A 29 42.15 -7.28 1.36
CA CYS A 29 42.35 -6.63 2.64
C CYS A 29 42.22 -7.59 3.85
N PRO A 30 42.94 -8.73 3.90
CA PRO A 30 42.74 -9.76 4.93
C PRO A 30 43.07 -9.29 6.35
N THR A 31 43.99 -8.33 6.49
CA THR A 31 44.37 -7.70 7.77
C THR A 31 43.31 -6.75 8.34
N VAL A 32 42.47 -6.21 7.46
CA VAL A 32 41.44 -5.19 7.74
C VAL A 32 40.09 -5.85 8.01
N VAL A 33 39.98 -7.09 7.55
CA VAL A 33 38.80 -7.96 7.61
C VAL A 33 39.03 -9.14 8.59
N PRO A 34 39.53 -8.95 9.83
CA PRO A 34 39.88 -10.10 10.68
C PRO A 34 38.69 -10.73 11.39
N ASN A 35 37.48 -10.14 11.34
CA ASN A 35 36.31 -10.70 12.03
C ASN A 35 35.04 -10.67 11.16
N SER A 36 34.21 -11.70 11.31
CA SER A 36 32.94 -11.85 10.61
C SER A 36 31.93 -10.74 10.96
N GLU A 37 32.00 -10.20 12.18
CA GLU A 37 31.09 -9.15 12.65
C GLU A 37 31.30 -7.81 11.94
N LYS A 38 32.56 -7.40 11.70
CA LYS A 38 32.94 -6.19 10.97
C LYS A 38 32.57 -6.35 9.50
N ILE A 39 32.81 -7.52 8.91
CA ILE A 39 32.34 -7.83 7.54
C ILE A 39 30.84 -7.57 7.45
N MET A 40 30.07 -8.11 8.40
CA MET A 40 28.63 -7.92 8.42
C MET A 40 28.24 -6.45 8.55
N LYS A 41 28.89 -5.71 9.46
CA LYS A 41 28.64 -4.27 9.66
C LYS A 41 28.92 -3.44 8.42
N VAL A 42 30.03 -3.69 7.73
CA VAL A 42 30.37 -2.99 6.48
C VAL A 42 29.39 -3.38 5.38
N PHE A 43 29.06 -4.67 5.26
CA PHE A 43 28.10 -5.15 4.28
C PHE A 43 26.73 -4.48 4.44
N ILE A 44 26.20 -4.44 5.67
CA ILE A 44 24.91 -3.81 5.99
C ILE A 44 24.98 -2.30 5.80
N GLY A 45 26.05 -1.65 6.24
CA GLY A 45 26.24 -0.19 6.12
C GLY A 45 26.34 0.30 4.67
N GLY A 46 26.76 -0.57 3.74
CA GLY A 46 26.77 -0.26 2.30
C GLY A 46 25.41 -0.40 1.61
N LEU A 47 24.36 -0.87 2.30
CA LEU A 47 23.02 -1.05 1.73
C LEU A 47 22.22 0.26 1.68
N PRO A 48 21.22 0.37 0.78
CA PRO A 48 20.28 1.48 0.82
C PRO A 48 19.51 1.48 2.15
N ARG A 49 19.27 2.67 2.71
CA ARG A 49 18.61 2.85 4.02
C ARG A 49 17.25 2.14 4.14
N SER A 50 16.51 2.01 3.04
CA SER A 50 15.23 1.29 2.97
C SER A 50 15.37 -0.22 3.20
N ILE A 51 16.54 -0.79 2.91
CA ILE A 51 16.84 -2.22 3.03
C ILE A 51 17.67 -2.49 4.30
N GLU A 52 18.61 -1.60 4.62
CA GLU A 52 19.52 -1.69 5.78
C GLU A 52 18.78 -2.03 7.09
N GLY A 53 17.73 -1.28 7.41
CA GLY A 53 16.96 -1.49 8.65
C GLY A 53 16.27 -2.86 8.69
N ASN A 54 15.76 -3.33 7.55
CA ASN A 54 15.10 -4.62 7.44
C ASN A 54 16.08 -5.78 7.56
N VAL A 55 17.26 -5.68 6.93
CA VAL A 55 18.34 -6.68 7.06
C VAL A 55 18.84 -6.73 8.51
N THR A 56 19.02 -5.57 9.14
CA THR A 56 19.45 -5.48 10.55
C THR A 56 18.44 -6.14 11.49
N ALA A 57 17.14 -5.93 11.27
CA ALA A 57 16.08 -6.55 12.06
C ALA A 57 16.06 -8.08 11.94
N LEU A 58 16.41 -8.61 10.77
CA LEU A 58 16.46 -10.05 10.50
C LEU A 58 17.71 -10.74 11.05
N LYS A 59 18.70 -9.98 11.53
CA LYS A 59 19.91 -10.47 12.23
C LYS A 59 20.57 -11.68 11.52
N PRO A 60 21.02 -11.52 10.26
CA PRO A 60 21.71 -12.59 9.56
C PRO A 60 22.94 -13.07 10.34
N GLN A 61 23.14 -14.38 10.40
CA GLN A 61 24.28 -15.00 11.08
C GLN A 61 25.51 -15.08 10.17
N THR A 62 25.29 -15.12 8.86
CA THR A 62 26.34 -15.25 7.85
C THR A 62 26.21 -14.20 6.75
N LEU A 63 27.31 -13.91 6.05
CA LEU A 63 27.30 -12.99 4.92
C LEU A 63 26.36 -13.47 3.80
N GLU A 64 26.30 -14.78 3.57
CA GLU A 64 25.41 -15.39 2.57
C GLU A 64 23.93 -15.20 2.90
N GLU A 65 23.55 -15.34 4.17
CA GLU A 65 22.20 -15.01 4.63
C GLU A 65 21.88 -13.54 4.41
N ALA A 66 22.81 -12.64 4.76
CA ALA A 66 22.63 -11.21 4.56
C ALA A 66 22.43 -10.86 3.07
N ILE A 67 23.21 -11.47 2.17
CA ILE A 67 23.07 -11.32 0.72
C ILE A 67 21.70 -11.82 0.26
N THR A 68 21.28 -13.00 0.71
CA THR A 68 20.01 -13.61 0.33
C THR A 68 18.82 -12.76 0.78
N ILE A 69 18.85 -12.28 2.03
CA ILE A 69 17.81 -11.40 2.57
C ILE A 69 17.75 -10.10 1.77
N THR A 70 18.90 -9.48 1.51
CA THR A 70 19.00 -8.22 0.76
C THR A 70 18.41 -8.38 -0.64
N GLN A 71 18.75 -9.46 -1.35
CA GLN A 71 18.21 -9.76 -2.68
C GLN A 71 16.69 -9.85 -2.65
N ARG A 72 16.14 -10.63 -1.71
CA ARG A 72 14.68 -10.79 -1.57
C ARG A 72 13.96 -9.47 -1.29
N LEU A 73 14.55 -8.60 -0.46
CA LEU A 73 13.97 -7.29 -0.15
C LEU A 73 14.01 -6.35 -1.37
N MET A 74 15.10 -6.34 -2.14
CA MET A 74 15.19 -5.57 -3.38
C MET A 74 14.19 -6.06 -4.43
N ASP A 75 14.03 -7.37 -4.59
CA ASP A 75 13.05 -7.97 -5.52
C ASP A 75 11.61 -7.58 -5.15
N GLN A 76 11.30 -7.53 -3.85
CA GLN A 76 9.98 -7.07 -3.36
C GLN A 76 9.72 -5.61 -3.70
N VAL A 77 10.70 -4.73 -3.50
CA VAL A 77 10.58 -3.30 -3.82
C VAL A 77 10.38 -3.09 -5.33
N ILE A 78 11.14 -3.80 -6.16
CA ILE A 78 11.01 -3.71 -7.63
C ILE A 78 9.63 -4.21 -8.08
N LYS A 79 9.18 -5.35 -7.55
CA LYS A 79 7.88 -5.93 -7.89
C LYS A 79 6.71 -5.01 -7.48
N HIS A 80 6.76 -4.43 -6.29
CA HIS A 80 5.70 -3.52 -5.81
C HIS A 80 5.62 -2.25 -6.67
N ASN A 81 6.76 -1.68 -7.04
CA ASN A 81 6.82 -0.50 -7.92
C ASN A 81 6.33 -0.79 -9.35
N SER A 82 6.60 -1.99 -9.88
CA SER A 82 6.09 -2.44 -11.18
C SER A 82 4.57 -2.65 -11.17
N MET A 83 4.00 -3.14 -10.06
CA MET A 83 2.55 -3.32 -9.91
C MET A 83 1.79 -2.01 -9.69
N GLN A 84 2.45 -0.95 -9.19
CA GLN A 84 1.79 0.33 -8.94
C GLN A 84 1.55 1.14 -10.23
N GLY A 85 2.34 0.93 -11.29
CA GLY A 85 2.17 1.58 -12.60
C GLY A 85 0.96 1.11 -13.43
N ILE A 86 0.18 0.13 -12.95
CA ILE A 86 -0.98 -0.44 -13.67
C ILE A 86 -2.32 -0.07 -13.02
N ASN A 87 -2.32 0.53 -11.82
CA ASN A 87 -3.52 0.68 -10.99
C ASN A 87 -4.11 2.10 -10.97
N ASP A 88 -3.70 2.98 -11.88
CA ASP A 88 -4.30 4.32 -11.98
C ASP A 88 -5.62 4.36 -12.75
N HIS A 89 -6.15 3.24 -13.24
CA HIS A 89 -7.46 3.20 -13.88
C HIS A 89 -8.34 2.04 -13.38
N LYS A 90 -9.31 2.43 -12.52
CA LYS A 90 -10.56 1.72 -12.21
C LYS A 90 -10.43 0.39 -11.49
N ARG A 91 -10.46 0.44 -10.16
CA ARG A 91 -11.18 -0.58 -9.39
C ARG A 91 -12.09 0.10 -8.38
N LYS A 92 -13.37 0.23 -8.76
CA LYS A 92 -14.47 0.42 -7.82
C LYS A 92 -14.39 -0.74 -6.82
N PHE A 93 -14.03 -0.45 -5.59
CA PHE A 93 -14.13 -1.42 -4.50
C PHE A 93 -15.56 -1.32 -3.98
N ASP A 94 -16.37 -2.32 -4.32
CA ASP A 94 -17.71 -2.47 -3.75
C ASP A 94 -17.53 -2.83 -2.27
N ASP A 95 -17.98 -1.92 -1.42
CA ASP A 95 -17.76 -1.89 0.01
C ASP A 95 -18.72 -2.89 0.69
N ARG A 96 -18.29 -4.15 0.84
CA ARG A 96 -19.01 -5.09 1.70
C ARG A 96 -18.14 -6.24 2.22
N ARG A 97 -17.43 -5.99 3.32
CA ARG A 97 -17.37 -6.91 4.49
C ARG A 97 -16.54 -6.32 5.64
N THR A 98 -17.27 -5.63 6.52
CA THR A 98 -17.33 -5.85 7.97
C THR A 98 -16.03 -6.28 8.67
N PHE A 99 -15.26 -5.31 9.16
CA PHE A 99 -14.48 -5.48 10.39
C PHE A 99 -15.19 -4.75 11.53
N THR A 100 -15.99 -5.51 12.28
CA THR A 100 -16.44 -5.12 13.61
C THR A 100 -15.26 -5.20 14.57
N ASN A 101 -14.86 -4.05 15.14
CA ASN A 101 -14.54 -3.83 16.57
C ASN A 101 -13.58 -2.64 16.71
N ASN A 102 -14.07 -1.47 17.14
CA ASN A 102 -13.91 -1.04 18.53
C ASN A 102 -14.78 0.20 18.80
N LYS A 103 -15.40 0.22 19.98
CA LYS A 103 -16.38 1.19 20.45
C LYS A 103 -15.72 2.42 21.09
N ASN A 104 -16.46 3.53 20.98
CA ASN A 104 -16.64 4.58 21.99
C ASN A 104 -15.47 5.49 22.36
N TYR A 105 -15.55 6.76 21.90
CA TYR A 105 -15.53 7.90 22.81
C TYR A 105 -16.60 8.95 22.40
N HIS A 106 -17.67 8.93 23.19
CA HIS A 106 -18.48 10.04 23.71
C HIS A 106 -18.93 11.20 22.81
N ASN A 107 -20.25 11.21 22.54
CA ASN A 107 -21.10 12.37 22.28
C ASN A 107 -20.87 13.51 23.29
N ASN A 108 -20.98 14.77 22.88
CA ASN A 108 -21.99 15.68 23.43
C ASN A 108 -22.04 17.06 22.74
N ARG A 109 -23.26 17.47 22.37
CA ARG A 109 -23.81 18.84 22.27
C ARG A 109 -23.15 19.83 21.28
N ASN A 110 -23.89 20.63 20.52
CA ASN A 110 -25.13 21.29 20.92
C ASN A 110 -25.95 21.67 19.68
N ASN A 111 -27.25 21.42 19.78
CA ASN A 111 -28.30 21.71 18.82
C ASN A 111 -29.11 22.90 19.38
N ASN A 112 -29.42 23.90 18.55
CA ASN A 112 -30.38 25.00 18.74
C ASN A 112 -30.16 25.97 17.55
N ASN A 113 -31.13 26.49 16.80
CA ASN A 113 -32.58 26.58 16.99
C ASN A 113 -33.22 27.12 15.69
N SER A 114 -34.41 26.61 15.36
CA SER A 114 -35.57 27.25 14.69
C SER A 114 -35.42 28.04 13.37
N ASN A 115 -36.17 27.63 12.35
CA ASN A 115 -37.55 28.12 12.20
C ASN A 115 -38.36 27.33 11.15
N ASN A 116 -39.66 27.24 11.45
CA ASN A 116 -40.74 26.52 10.79
C ASN A 116 -40.93 26.87 9.30
N ASP A 117 -41.58 25.98 8.53
CA ASP A 117 -43.00 26.22 8.16
C ASP A 117 -43.58 25.24 7.12
N HIS A 118 -44.74 24.69 7.50
CA HIS A 118 -45.90 24.28 6.69
C HIS A 118 -45.81 23.13 5.66
N HIS A 119 -46.35 21.98 6.08
CA HIS A 119 -47.00 21.01 5.21
C HIS A 119 -48.29 21.61 4.61
N GLN A 120 -48.48 21.50 3.29
CA GLN A 120 -49.81 21.25 2.74
C GLN A 120 -49.75 20.52 1.39
N GLN A 121 -50.03 19.23 1.48
CA GLN A 121 -50.37 18.35 0.38
C GLN A 121 -51.84 18.61 0.03
N GLN A 122 -52.18 18.91 -1.23
CA GLN A 122 -53.46 18.52 -1.83
C GLN A 122 -53.49 18.76 -3.36
N ASN A 123 -53.55 17.65 -4.08
CA ASN A 123 -53.75 17.54 -5.53
C ASN A 123 -55.12 18.11 -5.95
N ARG A 124 -55.12 19.11 -6.84
CA ARG A 124 -56.33 19.64 -7.47
C ARG A 124 -56.71 18.81 -8.69
N ARG A 125 -57.85 18.13 -8.59
CA ARG A 125 -58.61 17.49 -9.69
C ARG A 125 -59.08 18.55 -10.70
N GLN A 126 -59.09 18.22 -11.98
CA GLN A 126 -59.95 18.88 -12.98
C GLN A 126 -60.79 17.80 -13.69
N GLU A 127 -62.12 17.93 -13.59
CA GLU A 127 -63.13 17.14 -14.29
C GLU A 127 -63.57 17.88 -15.56
N ILE A 128 -63.72 17.18 -16.69
CA ILE A 128 -64.54 17.62 -17.84
C ILE A 128 -65.36 16.42 -18.36
N VAL A 129 -66.52 16.21 -17.73
CA VAL A 129 -67.90 16.21 -18.29
C VAL A 129 -68.16 15.73 -19.74
N LYS A 130 -68.97 14.64 -19.82
CA LYS A 130 -70.02 14.22 -20.82
C LYS A 130 -69.54 13.81 -22.24
N ALA A 131 -70.13 12.83 -22.93
CA ALA A 131 -71.55 12.51 -23.07
C ALA A 131 -71.83 11.04 -23.49
N TYR A 132 -73.12 10.73 -23.47
CA TYR A 132 -73.84 9.46 -23.59
C TYR A 132 -74.10 9.08 -25.06
N ALA A 133 -74.08 7.78 -25.38
CA ALA A 133 -74.96 7.17 -26.40
C ALA A 133 -74.98 5.64 -26.23
N ALA A 134 -76.18 5.08 -26.24
CA ALA A 134 -76.48 3.65 -26.13
C ALA A 134 -76.77 3.05 -27.51
N THR A 135 -76.47 1.77 -27.69
CA THR A 135 -77.26 0.84 -28.54
C THR A 135 -77.07 -0.61 -28.07
N PRO A 136 -78.14 -1.38 -27.84
CA PRO A 136 -78.10 -2.82 -27.63
C PRO A 136 -78.45 -3.58 -28.93
N THR A 137 -77.91 -4.79 -29.13
CA THR A 137 -78.50 -5.87 -29.95
C THR A 137 -77.65 -7.13 -29.74
N GLU A 138 -78.18 -8.12 -29.02
CA GLU A 138 -78.92 -9.30 -29.50
C GLU A 138 -77.99 -10.50 -29.81
N ASN A 139 -78.08 -11.49 -28.92
CA ASN A 139 -77.52 -12.83 -29.09
C ASN A 139 -78.51 -13.66 -29.93
N HIS A 140 -77.98 -14.47 -30.84
CA HIS A 140 -78.70 -15.51 -31.57
C HIS A 140 -78.35 -16.89 -31.00
#